data_AF-A0A8H8CFE7-F1
#
_entry.id   AF-A0A8H8CFE7-F1
#
_cell.length_a   1.000
_cell.length_b   1.000
_cell.length_c   1.000
_cell.angle_alpha   90.00
_cell.angle_beta   90.00
_cell.angle_gamma   90.00
#
_symmetry.space_group_name_H-M   'P 1'
#
loop_
_entity.id
_entity.type
_entity.pdbx_description
1 polymer ?
#
loop_
_entity_poly.entity_id
_entity_poly.type
_entity_poly.pdbx_seq_one_letter_code
_entity_poly.pdbx_strand_id
1 'polypeptide(L)'
;MNGGSLLSQYVTPYATYLLKAVQGFQSQGFSVYAISIQNEPQNSNPTYPTCTMSVDIEGQIGTTLRSLLNNNSLSSVKIVGYEHNWDNAGTYPVQLMSSYGSAFSGAAFHCYAGSVGNQDQLHNAYPSKEIYFTECSGTIGSDWWSDIKWYIDNLWVGSLEHNARSGLMWNIALDGNGNPKTPGTNSCGGPGCRAIVTVNSDGSYSFNQEFYSMAQASKAIIPKDPGGPFGQRIGVSVGGSLNWALRVGAYVTGRVSSSDWLRYSIVVLNWNDNASSSWNPQPVKTTIEFRGMQATYTFPVGVTTLWWFAPATGSNAREINVQTYSNGTNTTMAI
;
A
#
# COMPACT_ATOMS: atom_id res chain seq x y z
N MET A 1 25.71 13.39 -8.14
CA MET A 1 26.09 12.23 -7.30
C MET A 1 26.11 11.03 -8.22
N ASN A 2 27.27 10.46 -8.50
CA ASN A 2 27.44 9.55 -9.65
C ASN A 2 27.01 8.09 -9.39
N GLY A 3 26.05 7.87 -8.47
CA GLY A 3 25.72 6.54 -7.96
C GLY A 3 26.89 5.88 -7.22
N GLY A 4 27.02 4.56 -7.36
CA GLY A 4 28.05 3.73 -6.73
C GLY A 4 27.48 2.68 -5.77
N SER A 5 28.37 1.89 -5.17
CA SER A 5 28.01 0.84 -4.18
C SER A 5 28.68 1.12 -2.84
N LEU A 6 28.05 0.68 -1.75
CA LEU A 6 28.65 0.81 -0.43
C LEU A 6 29.87 -0.14 -0.30
N LEU A 7 31.02 0.41 0.09
CA LEU A 7 32.20 -0.40 0.39
C LEU A 7 32.00 -1.14 1.71
N SER A 8 32.44 -2.40 1.78
CA SER A 8 32.27 -3.27 2.96
C SER A 8 32.84 -2.67 4.26
N GLN A 9 33.95 -1.92 4.17
CA GLN A 9 34.52 -1.22 5.34
C GLN A 9 33.59 -0.17 5.97
N TYR A 10 32.55 0.27 5.26
CA TYR A 10 31.57 1.25 5.72
C TYR A 10 30.26 0.64 6.25
N VAL A 11 30.14 -0.69 6.34
CA VAL A 11 28.96 -1.36 6.93
C VAL A 11 28.65 -0.83 8.34
N THR A 12 29.62 -0.87 9.25
CA THR A 12 29.42 -0.40 10.64
C THR A 12 29.21 1.11 10.74
N PRO A 13 30.02 1.96 10.06
CA PRO A 13 29.75 3.39 9.99
C PRO A 13 28.35 3.74 9.49
N TYR A 14 27.86 3.05 8.45
CA TYR A 14 26.54 3.32 7.88
C TYR A 14 25.42 2.84 8.81
N ALA A 15 25.52 1.65 9.41
CA ALA A 15 24.58 1.21 10.44
C ALA A 15 24.53 2.18 11.64
N THR A 16 25.68 2.73 12.04
CA THR A 16 25.76 3.75 13.09
C THR A 16 25.09 5.06 12.68
N TYR A 17 25.23 5.46 11.40
CA TYR A 17 24.52 6.61 10.85
C TYR A 17 23.00 6.41 10.91
N LEU A 18 22.50 5.23 10.51
CA LEU A 18 21.06 4.91 10.59
C LEU A 18 20.53 4.91 12.03
N LEU A 19 21.29 4.37 13.00
CA LEU A 19 20.95 4.49 14.43
C LEU A 19 20.83 5.97 14.84
N LYS A 20 21.81 6.79 14.49
CA LYS A 20 21.81 8.22 14.82
C LYS A 20 20.66 8.97 14.18
N ALA A 21 20.25 8.59 12.97
CA ALA A 21 19.05 9.13 12.33
C ALA A 21 17.80 8.82 13.15
N VAL A 22 17.61 7.56 13.58
CA VAL A 22 16.50 7.16 14.45
C VAL A 22 16.49 7.96 15.75
N GLN A 23 17.63 8.06 16.43
CA GLN A 23 17.78 8.85 17.66
C GLN A 23 17.50 10.34 17.43
N GLY A 24 17.96 10.87 16.29
CA GLY A 24 17.72 12.25 15.87
C GLY A 24 16.23 12.56 15.76
N PHE A 25 15.47 11.75 15.03
CA PHE A 25 14.01 11.91 14.93
C PHE A 25 13.31 11.83 16.29
N GLN A 26 13.69 10.86 17.14
CA GLN A 26 13.13 10.73 18.49
C GLN A 26 13.44 11.93 19.39
N SER A 27 14.63 12.53 19.28
CA SER A 27 14.99 13.74 20.03
C SER A 27 14.09 14.94 19.69
N GLN A 28 13.47 14.93 18.51
CA GLN A 28 12.51 15.93 18.06
C GLN A 28 11.04 15.53 18.34
N GLY A 29 10.82 14.45 19.09
CA GLY A 29 9.49 13.96 19.43
C GLY A 29 8.82 13.09 18.36
N PHE A 30 9.53 12.71 17.29
CA PHE A 30 9.01 11.83 16.26
C PHE A 30 9.36 10.37 16.55
N SER A 31 8.34 9.56 16.84
CA SER A 31 8.53 8.11 16.96
C SER A 31 8.75 7.47 15.58
N VAL A 32 9.91 6.84 15.40
CA VAL A 32 10.22 6.08 14.19
C VAL A 32 9.62 4.68 14.29
N TYR A 33 8.64 4.37 13.43
CA TYR A 33 8.01 3.05 13.37
C TYR A 33 8.92 2.01 12.68
N ALA A 34 9.48 2.38 11.54
CA ALA A 34 10.32 1.54 10.72
C ALA A 34 11.42 2.36 10.04
N ILE A 35 12.49 1.67 9.65
CA ILE A 35 13.57 2.20 8.82
C ILE A 35 13.96 1.14 7.79
N SER A 36 14.23 1.58 6.56
CA SER A 36 14.88 0.76 5.55
C SER A 36 16.36 1.03 5.44
N ILE A 37 17.11 0.05 4.92
CA ILE A 37 18.57 0.20 4.77
C ILE A 37 18.91 1.11 3.59
N GLN A 38 18.23 0.93 2.45
CA GLN A 38 18.50 1.66 1.22
C GLN A 38 17.23 1.69 0.36
N ASN A 39 16.90 2.85 -0.18
CA ASN A 39 15.89 2.99 -1.22
C ASN A 39 16.38 2.35 -2.52
N GLU A 40 15.62 1.43 -3.11
CA GLU A 40 15.90 0.79 -4.39
C GLU A 40 17.36 0.31 -4.53
N PRO A 41 17.82 -0.66 -3.71
CA PRO A 41 19.22 -1.10 -3.63
C PRO A 41 19.76 -1.72 -4.94
N GLN A 42 18.91 -1.95 -5.94
CA GLN A 42 19.33 -2.41 -7.26
C GLN A 42 19.31 -1.28 -8.32
N ASN A 43 18.80 -0.10 -7.98
CA ASN A 43 18.77 1.06 -8.87
C ASN A 43 20.13 1.77 -8.87
N SER A 44 20.61 2.13 -10.06
CA SER A 44 21.86 2.84 -10.26
C SER A 44 21.65 3.98 -11.25
N ASN A 45 21.51 5.20 -10.74
CA ASN A 45 21.33 6.39 -11.56
C ASN A 45 22.31 7.50 -11.14
N PRO A 46 23.15 8.01 -12.06
CA PRO A 46 24.16 9.01 -11.71
C PRO A 46 23.62 10.45 -11.60
N THR A 47 22.33 10.67 -11.82
CA THR A 47 21.72 12.01 -11.86
C THR A 47 20.95 12.36 -10.59
N TYR A 48 20.77 11.41 -9.66
CA TYR A 48 20.17 11.61 -8.33
C TYR A 48 20.80 10.67 -7.29
N PRO A 49 20.52 10.83 -5.98
CA PRO A 49 21.09 9.93 -4.97
C PRO A 49 20.63 8.49 -5.19
N THR A 50 21.55 7.60 -5.54
CA THR A 50 21.37 6.14 -5.54
C THR A 50 22.58 5.46 -4.91
N CYS A 51 22.38 4.30 -4.29
CA CYS A 51 23.49 3.45 -3.85
C CYS A 51 23.08 1.99 -4.06
N THR A 52 23.84 1.26 -4.88
CA THR A 52 23.57 -0.15 -5.08
C THR A 52 24.10 -0.97 -3.90
N MET A 53 23.32 -1.96 -3.47
CA MET A 53 23.69 -2.87 -2.39
C MET A 53 23.36 -4.30 -2.80
N SER A 54 24.35 -5.19 -2.67
CA SER A 54 24.08 -6.63 -2.71
C SER A 54 23.30 -7.05 -1.46
N VAL A 55 22.63 -8.20 -1.54
CA VAL A 55 21.91 -8.82 -0.42
C VAL A 55 22.82 -8.95 0.81
N ASP A 56 24.09 -9.31 0.62
CA ASP A 56 25.04 -9.47 1.73
C ASP A 56 25.38 -8.13 2.40
N ILE A 57 25.58 -7.07 1.62
CA ILE A 57 25.87 -5.75 2.19
C ILE A 57 24.65 -5.22 2.94
N GLU A 58 23.46 -5.29 2.35
CA GLU A 58 22.22 -4.88 3.03
C GLU A 58 22.00 -5.70 4.32
N GLY A 59 22.20 -7.01 4.24
CA GLY A 59 22.06 -7.94 5.35
C GLY A 59 23.02 -7.69 6.51
N GLN A 60 24.29 -7.41 6.21
CA GLN A 60 25.32 -7.07 7.21
C GLN A 60 25.02 -5.74 7.90
N ILE A 61 24.56 -4.73 7.14
CA ILE A 61 24.14 -3.44 7.72
C ILE A 61 22.92 -3.65 8.60
N GLY A 62 21.90 -4.37 8.13
CA GLY A 62 20.70 -4.67 8.90
C GLY A 62 21.01 -5.40 10.21
N THR A 63 21.89 -6.40 10.17
CA THR A 63 22.33 -7.14 11.37
C THR A 63 23.06 -6.25 12.38
N THR A 64 23.95 -5.40 11.88
CA THR A 64 24.69 -4.43 12.71
C THR A 64 23.73 -3.40 13.31
N LEU A 65 22.81 -2.86 12.50
CA LEU A 65 21.79 -1.90 12.93
C LEU A 65 20.85 -2.51 13.97
N ARG A 66 20.41 -3.77 13.79
CA ARG A 66 19.58 -4.47 14.78
C ARG A 66 20.27 -4.54 16.14
N SER A 67 21.55 -4.92 16.16
CA SER A 67 22.35 -4.98 17.39
C SER A 67 22.46 -3.61 18.05
N LEU A 68 22.73 -2.57 17.25
CA LEU A 68 22.81 -1.19 17.71
C LEU A 68 21.47 -0.68 18.29
N LEU A 69 20.35 -0.92 17.62
CA LEU A 69 19.02 -0.53 18.09
C LEU A 69 18.68 -1.22 19.42
N ASN A 70 18.94 -2.53 19.54
CA ASN A 70 18.69 -3.28 20.77
C ASN A 70 19.51 -2.71 21.95
N ASN A 71 20.80 -2.43 21.73
CA ASN A 71 21.69 -1.87 22.76
C ASN A 71 21.32 -0.44 23.17
N ASN A 72 20.50 0.25 22.39
CA ASN A 72 20.04 1.61 22.67
C ASN A 72 18.56 1.68 23.09
N SER A 73 17.94 0.55 23.47
CA SER A 73 16.52 0.47 23.85
C SER A 73 15.54 0.85 22.73
N LEU A 74 15.93 0.61 21.48
CA LEU A 74 15.16 0.91 20.26
C LEU A 74 14.73 -0.38 19.52
N SER A 75 14.62 -1.49 20.24
CA SER A 75 14.30 -2.80 19.66
C SER A 75 12.94 -2.84 18.95
N SER A 76 12.01 -1.95 19.31
CA SER A 76 10.69 -1.82 18.66
C SER A 76 10.75 -1.26 17.25
N VAL A 77 11.84 -0.57 16.87
CA VAL A 77 12.00 -0.03 15.52
C VAL A 77 12.19 -1.18 14.54
N LYS A 78 11.35 -1.20 13.51
CA LYS A 78 11.38 -2.23 12.46
C LYS A 78 12.49 -1.93 11.46
N ILE A 79 13.18 -2.97 11.03
CA ILE A 79 14.10 -2.88 9.89
C ILE A 79 13.42 -3.56 8.73
N VAL A 80 13.25 -2.84 7.63
CA VAL A 80 12.62 -3.31 6.40
C VAL A 80 13.67 -3.38 5.31
N GLY A 81 13.71 -4.50 4.60
CA GLY A 81 14.67 -4.71 3.52
C GLY A 81 14.08 -4.53 2.13
N TYR A 82 14.93 -4.65 1.12
CA TYR A 82 14.63 -4.66 -0.30
C TYR A 82 14.12 -3.35 -0.91
N GLU A 83 13.05 -2.73 -0.39
CA GLU A 83 12.51 -1.41 -0.82
C GLU A 83 12.63 -1.13 -2.32
N HIS A 84 12.09 -2.02 -3.14
CA HIS A 84 12.19 -1.92 -4.60
C HIS A 84 11.06 -2.69 -5.29
N ASN A 85 11.13 -2.86 -6.61
CA ASN A 85 9.97 -3.22 -7.42
C ASN A 85 9.46 -4.66 -7.23
N TRP A 86 8.19 -4.89 -7.59
CA TRP A 86 7.58 -6.22 -7.48
C TRP A 86 8.24 -7.29 -8.35
N ASP A 87 8.88 -6.91 -9.46
CA ASP A 87 9.47 -7.84 -10.43
C ASP A 87 10.59 -8.74 -9.87
N ASN A 88 11.23 -8.37 -8.75
CA ASN A 88 12.26 -9.18 -8.09
C ASN A 88 11.80 -9.86 -6.79
N ALA A 89 10.50 -9.89 -6.49
CA ALA A 89 10.00 -10.31 -5.19
C ALA A 89 10.35 -11.75 -4.77
N GLY A 90 10.63 -12.65 -5.71
CA GLY A 90 11.04 -14.04 -5.44
C GLY A 90 12.55 -14.25 -5.25
N THR A 91 13.36 -13.21 -5.41
CA THR A 91 14.82 -13.33 -5.45
C THR A 91 15.50 -12.53 -4.34
N TYR A 92 15.70 -11.22 -4.51
CA TYR A 92 16.45 -10.40 -3.54
C TYR A 92 15.88 -10.49 -2.11
N PRO A 93 14.59 -10.19 -1.86
CA PRO A 93 14.07 -10.22 -0.50
C PRO A 93 14.02 -11.64 0.08
N VAL A 94 13.78 -12.67 -0.75
CA VAL A 94 13.82 -14.08 -0.31
C VAL A 94 15.22 -14.46 0.16
N GLN A 95 16.26 -14.12 -0.61
CA GLN A 95 17.65 -14.37 -0.22
C GLN A 95 18.03 -13.58 1.05
N LEU A 96 17.60 -12.32 1.16
CA LEU A 96 17.84 -11.49 2.33
C LEU A 96 17.22 -12.10 3.60
N MET A 97 15.96 -12.55 3.52
CA MET A 97 15.28 -13.19 4.64
C MET A 97 15.90 -14.55 5.00
N SER A 98 16.40 -15.30 4.00
CA SER A 98 17.10 -16.56 4.22
C SER A 98 18.37 -16.39 5.06
N SER A 99 19.23 -15.45 4.67
CA SER A 99 20.56 -15.28 5.26
C SER A 99 20.57 -14.39 6.50
N TYR A 100 19.71 -13.36 6.54
CA TYR A 100 19.75 -12.29 7.55
C TYR A 100 18.40 -12.02 8.20
N GLY A 101 17.42 -12.92 8.04
CA GLY A 101 16.04 -12.69 8.45
C GLY A 101 15.84 -12.31 9.92
N SER A 102 16.74 -12.67 10.85
CA SER A 102 16.61 -12.26 12.26
C SER A 102 16.72 -10.74 12.47
N ALA A 103 17.39 -10.02 11.57
CA ALA A 103 17.55 -8.57 11.65
C ALA A 103 16.30 -7.81 11.17
N PHE A 104 15.60 -8.37 10.18
CA PHE A 104 14.53 -7.70 9.43
C PHE A 104 13.15 -8.15 9.88
N SER A 105 12.23 -7.19 10.00
CA SER A 105 10.81 -7.47 10.21
C SER A 105 10.13 -7.98 8.93
N GLY A 106 10.66 -7.60 7.77
CA GLY A 106 10.08 -7.92 6.48
C GLY A 106 10.75 -7.18 5.33
N ALA A 107 10.06 -7.11 4.19
CA ALA A 107 10.50 -6.38 3.00
C ALA A 107 9.42 -5.42 2.51
N ALA A 108 9.84 -4.44 1.71
CA ALA A 108 8.93 -3.50 1.08
C ALA A 108 9.02 -3.51 -0.44
N PHE A 109 7.93 -3.09 -1.08
CA PHE A 109 7.76 -3.09 -2.52
C PHE A 109 7.29 -1.76 -3.08
N HIS A 110 7.78 -1.48 -4.30
CA HIS A 110 7.43 -0.34 -5.14
C HIS A 110 6.66 -0.80 -6.39
N CYS A 111 5.95 0.13 -7.01
CA CYS A 111 5.00 -0.17 -8.08
C CYS A 111 5.57 -0.04 -9.51
N TYR A 112 6.86 0.29 -9.66
CA TYR A 112 7.40 0.74 -10.95
C TYR A 112 7.69 -0.38 -11.94
N ALA A 113 7.81 -1.63 -11.47
CA ALA A 113 7.96 -2.81 -12.31
C ALA A 113 7.36 -4.06 -11.64
N GLY A 114 6.89 -5.00 -12.46
CA GLY A 114 6.24 -6.23 -12.00
C GLY A 114 4.75 -6.05 -11.71
N SER A 115 4.17 -7.01 -11.00
CA SER A 115 2.75 -6.99 -10.63
C SER A 115 2.59 -7.24 -9.13
N VAL A 116 1.52 -6.71 -8.53
CA VAL A 116 1.29 -6.82 -7.08
C VAL A 116 1.34 -8.26 -6.57
N GLY A 117 0.86 -9.24 -7.35
CA GLY A 117 0.89 -10.65 -6.96
C GLY A 117 2.28 -11.26 -6.84
N ASN A 118 3.33 -10.65 -7.40
CA ASN A 118 4.69 -11.14 -7.26
C ASN A 118 5.13 -11.21 -5.79
N GLN A 119 4.65 -10.30 -4.92
CA GLN A 119 5.03 -10.27 -3.51
C GLN A 119 4.58 -11.51 -2.71
N ASP A 120 3.62 -12.30 -3.24
CA ASP A 120 3.25 -13.59 -2.65
C ASP A 120 4.42 -14.58 -2.66
N GLN A 121 5.39 -14.43 -3.56
CA GLN A 121 6.59 -15.27 -3.57
C GLN A 121 7.38 -15.13 -2.26
N LEU A 122 7.51 -13.91 -1.74
CA LEU A 122 8.13 -13.67 -0.43
C LEU A 122 7.25 -14.21 0.69
N HIS A 123 5.93 -13.96 0.65
CA HIS A 123 5.02 -14.44 1.68
C HIS A 123 5.03 -15.96 1.79
N ASN A 124 4.99 -16.67 0.66
CA ASN A 124 5.01 -18.13 0.61
C ASN A 124 6.33 -18.71 1.14
N ALA A 125 7.47 -18.06 0.88
CA ALA A 125 8.76 -18.48 1.40
C ALA A 125 8.94 -18.17 2.90
N TYR A 126 8.42 -17.03 3.37
CA TYR A 126 8.57 -16.54 4.73
C TYR A 126 7.26 -15.93 5.28
N PRO A 127 6.25 -16.75 5.63
CA PRO A 127 4.91 -16.26 5.97
C PRO A 127 4.84 -15.46 7.28
N SER A 128 5.87 -15.55 8.13
CA SER A 128 6.01 -14.73 9.34
C SER A 128 6.60 -13.33 9.08
N LYS A 129 7.13 -13.09 7.88
CA LYS A 129 7.71 -11.80 7.49
C LYS A 129 6.63 -10.87 6.98
N GLU A 130 6.85 -9.61 7.29
CA GLU A 130 5.91 -8.54 6.97
C GLU A 130 6.16 -8.06 5.53
N ILE A 131 5.09 -7.69 4.84
CA ILE A 131 5.16 -7.07 3.51
C ILE A 131 4.63 -5.63 3.64
N TYR A 132 5.38 -4.69 3.09
CA TYR A 132 5.03 -3.29 3.03
C TYR A 132 4.96 -2.85 1.57
N PHE A 133 3.96 -2.04 1.21
CA PHE A 133 4.00 -1.26 -0.01
C PHE A 133 4.33 0.18 0.37
N THR A 134 5.44 0.70 -0.12
CA THR A 134 6.05 1.93 0.40
C THR A 134 6.21 3.04 -0.62
N GLU A 135 6.13 2.73 -1.91
CA GLU A 135 6.32 3.75 -2.92
C GLU A 135 5.59 3.48 -4.23
N CYS A 136 4.94 4.53 -4.73
CA CYS A 136 4.44 4.63 -6.09
C CYS A 136 4.25 6.11 -6.44
N SER A 137 4.46 6.46 -7.71
CA SER A 137 4.29 7.84 -8.19
C SER A 137 3.15 7.92 -9.19
N GLY A 138 2.40 9.01 -9.12
CA GLY A 138 1.52 9.41 -10.21
C GLY A 138 2.33 9.79 -11.45
N THR A 139 1.73 9.68 -12.63
CA THR A 139 2.32 10.20 -13.88
C THR A 139 1.57 11.47 -14.29
N ILE A 140 2.29 12.48 -14.78
CA ILE A 140 1.65 13.69 -15.33
C ILE A 140 1.02 13.33 -16.68
N GLY A 141 -0.22 13.77 -16.90
CA GLY A 141 -0.93 13.56 -18.16
C GLY A 141 -1.53 12.16 -18.35
N SER A 142 -1.43 11.28 -17.37
CA SER A 142 -2.16 10.00 -17.37
C SER A 142 -3.68 10.22 -17.23
N ASP A 143 -4.45 9.30 -17.81
CA ASP A 143 -5.91 9.35 -17.74
C ASP A 143 -6.41 9.18 -16.30
N TRP A 144 -7.30 10.08 -15.88
CA TRP A 144 -7.79 10.13 -14.51
C TRP A 144 -8.45 8.83 -14.07
N TRP A 145 -9.31 8.27 -14.92
CA TRP A 145 -10.11 7.11 -14.54
C TRP A 145 -9.32 5.80 -14.59
N SER A 146 -8.45 5.65 -15.60
CA SER A 146 -7.54 4.51 -15.72
C SER A 146 -6.64 4.38 -14.50
N ASP A 147 -6.10 5.50 -14.00
CA ASP A 147 -5.28 5.50 -12.80
C ASP A 147 -6.08 5.17 -11.54
N ILE A 148 -7.29 5.71 -11.35
CA ILE A 148 -8.15 5.33 -10.20
C ILE A 148 -8.41 3.83 -10.19
N LYS A 149 -8.76 3.24 -11.35
CA LYS A 149 -8.98 1.79 -11.47
C LYS A 149 -7.73 1.03 -11.07
N TRP A 150 -6.59 1.41 -11.62
CA TRP A 150 -5.32 0.74 -11.35
C TRP A 150 -4.88 0.87 -9.89
N TYR A 151 -5.01 2.05 -9.28
CA TYR A 151 -4.64 2.27 -7.88
C TYR A 151 -5.50 1.46 -6.91
N ILE A 152 -6.81 1.39 -7.13
CA ILE A 152 -7.68 0.57 -6.27
C ILE A 152 -7.34 -0.91 -6.46
N ASP A 153 -7.23 -1.36 -7.71
CA ASP A 153 -7.03 -2.78 -8.01
C ASP A 153 -5.69 -3.31 -7.51
N ASN A 154 -4.61 -2.53 -7.67
CA ASN A 154 -3.25 -2.97 -7.38
C ASN A 154 -2.73 -2.49 -6.03
N LEU A 155 -2.98 -1.24 -5.65
CA LEU A 155 -2.37 -0.65 -4.45
C LEU A 155 -3.28 -0.83 -3.23
N TRP A 156 -4.51 -0.32 -3.32
CA TRP A 156 -5.34 -0.15 -2.13
C TRP A 156 -6.14 -1.39 -1.74
N VAL A 157 -6.59 -2.19 -2.71
CA VAL A 157 -7.19 -3.51 -2.49
C VAL A 157 -6.14 -4.59 -2.75
N GLY A 158 -5.51 -4.59 -3.94
CA GLY A 158 -4.59 -5.65 -4.36
C GLY A 158 -3.43 -5.90 -3.40
N SER A 159 -2.70 -4.86 -3.00
CA SER A 159 -1.52 -5.07 -2.14
C SER A 159 -1.91 -5.69 -0.80
N LEU A 160 -3.05 -5.30 -0.23
CA LEU A 160 -3.56 -5.86 1.03
C LEU A 160 -4.06 -7.30 0.87
N GLU A 161 -4.58 -7.67 -0.30
CA GLU A 161 -4.90 -9.07 -0.62
C GLU A 161 -3.66 -9.93 -0.76
N HIS A 162 -2.59 -9.35 -1.31
CA HIS A 162 -1.27 -9.96 -1.42
C HIS A 162 -0.40 -9.69 -0.18
N ASN A 163 -1.00 -9.68 1.01
CA ASN A 163 -0.32 -9.67 2.32
C ASN A 163 0.44 -8.39 2.71
N ALA A 164 0.39 -7.32 1.92
CA ALA A 164 0.90 -6.03 2.35
C ALA A 164 0.08 -5.46 3.51
N ARG A 165 0.72 -4.65 4.34
CA ARG A 165 0.11 -4.05 5.53
C ARG A 165 0.17 -2.53 5.54
N SER A 166 0.69 -1.95 4.47
CA SER A 166 0.75 -0.52 4.22
C SER A 166 0.39 -0.27 2.77
N GLY A 167 0.02 0.98 2.47
CA GLY A 167 0.13 1.50 1.13
C GLY A 167 0.53 2.96 1.20
N LEU A 168 1.58 3.36 0.47
CA LEU A 168 2.12 4.71 0.48
C LEU A 168 2.33 5.18 -0.96
N MET A 169 2.02 6.45 -1.19
CA MET A 169 2.36 7.16 -2.43
C MET A 169 3.57 8.04 -2.17
N TRP A 170 4.30 8.39 -3.22
CA TRP A 170 5.60 9.03 -3.11
C TRP A 170 5.55 10.48 -2.61
N ASN A 171 5.20 11.44 -3.47
CA ASN A 171 5.18 12.85 -3.09
C ASN A 171 3.79 13.29 -2.65
N ILE A 172 3.69 13.91 -1.47
CA ILE A 172 2.44 14.53 -1.01
C ILE A 172 2.11 15.77 -1.86
N ALA A 173 3.08 16.63 -2.13
CA ALA A 173 2.87 17.89 -2.84
C ALA A 173 4.01 18.20 -3.81
N LEU A 174 3.67 18.59 -5.04
CA LEU A 174 4.56 19.14 -6.06
C LEU A 174 3.82 20.24 -6.82
N ASP A 175 4.52 21.06 -7.59
CA ASP A 175 3.87 21.96 -8.55
C ASP A 175 3.26 21.18 -9.74
N GLY A 176 2.54 21.89 -10.62
CA GLY A 176 1.91 21.29 -11.81
C GLY A 176 2.88 20.68 -12.83
N ASN A 177 4.18 20.93 -12.68
CA ASN A 177 5.26 20.37 -13.50
C ASN A 177 6.04 19.26 -12.78
N GLY A 178 5.62 18.85 -11.58
CA GLY A 178 6.29 17.83 -10.78
C GLY A 178 7.60 18.30 -10.12
N ASN A 179 7.71 19.60 -9.83
CA ASN A 179 8.86 20.22 -9.15
C ASN A 179 8.56 20.54 -7.67
N PRO A 180 9.61 20.77 -6.84
CA PRO A 180 11.04 20.78 -7.16
C PRO A 180 11.64 19.38 -7.33
N LYS A 181 12.70 19.32 -8.15
CA LYS A 181 13.57 18.14 -8.29
C LYS A 181 15.03 18.54 -8.07
N THR A 182 15.88 17.58 -7.72
CA THR A 182 17.33 17.80 -7.63
C THR A 182 17.86 18.39 -8.95
N PRO A 183 18.63 19.48 -8.93
CA PRO A 183 19.16 20.08 -10.15
C PRO A 183 19.93 19.08 -11.03
N GLY A 184 19.63 19.07 -12.33
CA GLY A 184 20.28 18.17 -13.31
C GLY A 184 19.81 16.71 -13.26
N THR A 185 18.79 16.39 -12.46
CA THR A 185 18.26 15.03 -12.38
C THR A 185 17.40 14.64 -13.57
N ASN A 186 17.44 13.36 -13.94
CA ASN A 186 16.46 12.72 -14.81
C ASN A 186 15.39 11.93 -14.04
N SER A 187 15.38 12.00 -12.70
CA SER A 187 14.34 11.40 -11.86
C SER A 187 12.97 11.87 -12.30
N CYS A 188 11.99 10.97 -12.30
CA CYS A 188 10.66 11.25 -12.84
C CYS A 188 10.77 11.79 -14.28
N GLY A 189 11.50 11.06 -15.14
CA GLY A 189 11.68 11.37 -16.55
C GLY A 189 10.40 11.18 -17.37
N GLY A 190 10.48 11.38 -18.69
CA GLY A 190 9.31 11.27 -19.56
C GLY A 190 8.25 12.33 -19.20
N PRO A 191 6.97 11.95 -19.00
CA PRO A 191 5.90 12.89 -18.66
C PRO A 191 6.08 13.60 -17.32
N GLY A 192 6.86 13.02 -16.39
CA GLY A 192 7.04 13.56 -15.04
C GLY A 192 6.18 12.85 -13.99
N CYS A 193 6.58 13.00 -12.72
CA CYS A 193 5.83 12.48 -11.58
C CYS A 193 4.80 13.49 -11.13
N ARG A 194 3.62 13.00 -10.78
CA ARG A 194 2.54 13.75 -10.17
C ARG A 194 2.40 13.36 -8.70
N ALA A 195 2.27 14.37 -7.84
CA ALA A 195 2.07 14.20 -6.42
C ALA A 195 0.60 13.97 -6.07
N ILE A 196 0.32 13.59 -4.82
CA ILE A 196 -1.04 13.47 -4.28
C ILE A 196 -1.81 14.81 -4.39
N VAL A 197 -1.10 15.92 -4.23
CA VAL A 197 -1.62 17.29 -4.31
C VAL A 197 -0.75 18.12 -5.25
N THR A 198 -1.38 18.90 -6.12
CA THR A 198 -0.71 19.93 -6.91
C THR A 198 -0.82 21.27 -6.19
N VAL A 199 0.31 21.95 -6.00
CA VAL A 199 0.37 23.33 -5.49
C VAL A 199 0.44 24.29 -6.68
N ASN A 200 -0.49 25.23 -6.75
CA ASN A 200 -0.59 26.21 -7.82
C ASN A 200 0.30 27.43 -7.52
N SER A 201 0.65 28.19 -8.56
CA SER A 201 1.53 29.36 -8.45
C SER A 201 0.94 30.50 -7.60
N ASP A 202 -0.37 30.54 -7.40
CA ASP A 202 -1.07 31.50 -6.55
C ASP A 202 -1.17 31.06 -5.08
N GLY A 203 -0.59 29.91 -4.72
CA GLY A 203 -0.63 29.32 -3.38
C GLY A 203 -1.88 28.48 -3.09
N SER A 204 -2.82 28.36 -4.02
CA SER A 204 -3.92 27.40 -3.93
C SER A 204 -3.44 25.97 -4.22
N TYR A 205 -4.30 24.96 -3.99
CA TYR A 205 -3.96 23.57 -4.26
C TYR A 205 -5.14 22.77 -4.84
N SER A 206 -4.82 21.68 -5.54
CA SER A 206 -5.79 20.74 -6.09
C SER A 206 -5.39 19.28 -5.80
N PHE A 207 -6.39 18.44 -5.58
CA PHE A 207 -6.19 17.01 -5.32
C PHE A 207 -6.11 16.23 -6.62
N ASN A 208 -5.16 15.30 -6.70
CA ASN A 208 -4.94 14.42 -7.83
C ASN A 208 -5.63 13.05 -7.64
N GLN A 209 -5.65 12.18 -8.65
CA GLN A 209 -6.34 10.88 -8.56
C GLN A 209 -5.78 9.95 -7.48
N GLU A 210 -4.50 10.09 -7.14
CA GLU A 210 -3.83 9.45 -6.02
C GLU A 210 -4.57 9.77 -4.71
N PHE A 211 -4.92 11.04 -4.48
CA PHE A 211 -5.67 11.45 -3.30
C PHE A 211 -7.04 10.79 -3.25
N TYR A 212 -7.81 10.83 -4.35
CA TYR A 212 -9.17 10.32 -4.35
C TYR A 212 -9.23 8.80 -4.15
N SER A 213 -8.34 8.05 -4.81
CA SER A 213 -8.25 6.59 -4.61
C SER A 213 -7.79 6.23 -3.20
N MET A 214 -6.74 6.88 -2.70
CA MET A 214 -6.22 6.69 -1.35
C MET A 214 -7.25 7.06 -0.28
N ALA A 215 -8.01 8.14 -0.47
CA ALA A 215 -9.03 8.60 0.47
C ALA A 215 -10.20 7.61 0.60
N GLN A 216 -10.60 6.95 -0.48
CA GLN A 216 -11.64 5.90 -0.43
C GLN A 216 -11.16 4.71 0.41
N ALA A 217 -9.97 4.19 0.13
CA ALA A 217 -9.40 3.08 0.89
C ALA A 217 -9.15 3.44 2.36
N SER A 218 -8.60 4.64 2.60
CA SER A 218 -8.33 5.16 3.94
C SER A 218 -9.59 5.27 4.78
N LYS A 219 -10.73 5.67 4.19
CA LYS A 219 -12.02 5.71 4.90
C LYS A 219 -12.41 4.32 5.41
N ALA A 220 -12.03 3.23 4.76
CA ALA A 220 -12.35 1.88 5.24
C ALA A 220 -11.42 1.40 6.37
N ILE A 221 -10.15 1.82 6.38
CA ILE A 221 -9.10 1.17 7.18
C ILE A 221 -8.58 2.02 8.35
N ILE A 222 -8.67 3.35 8.27
CA ILE A 222 -8.16 4.23 9.34
C ILE A 222 -8.94 3.98 10.65
N PRO A 223 -8.25 3.94 11.82
CA PRO A 223 -8.88 3.83 13.11
C PRO A 223 -10.01 4.84 13.27
N LYS A 224 -11.19 4.36 13.71
CA LYS A 224 -12.33 5.24 13.90
C LYS A 224 -12.20 6.12 15.15
N ASP A 225 -11.49 5.60 16.15
CA ASP A 225 -11.26 6.26 17.43
C ASP A 225 -9.81 6.72 17.53
N PRO A 226 -9.52 7.88 18.17
CA PRO A 226 -8.15 8.26 18.50
C PRO A 226 -7.44 7.16 19.28
N GLY A 227 -6.29 6.69 18.76
CA GLY A 227 -5.52 5.58 19.36
C GLY A 227 -6.11 4.18 19.14
N GLY A 228 -7.19 4.05 18.35
CA GLY A 228 -7.77 2.76 18.00
C GLY A 228 -6.90 1.93 17.04
N PRO A 229 -7.19 0.63 16.89
CA PRO A 229 -6.47 -0.22 15.96
C PRO A 229 -6.83 0.11 14.50
N PHE A 230 -5.88 -0.12 13.58
CA PHE A 230 -6.15 -0.07 12.15
C PHE A 230 -7.06 -1.23 11.71
N GLY A 231 -7.77 -1.03 10.60
CA GLY A 231 -8.60 -2.06 9.99
C GLY A 231 -7.79 -3.27 9.55
N GLN A 232 -8.32 -4.46 9.82
CA GLN A 232 -7.81 -5.73 9.34
C GLN A 232 -8.63 -6.18 8.13
N ARG A 233 -7.95 -6.64 7.08
CA ARG A 233 -8.62 -7.28 5.96
C ARG A 233 -9.39 -8.52 6.43
N ILE A 234 -10.58 -8.70 5.88
CA ILE A 234 -11.41 -9.88 6.04
C ILE A 234 -11.75 -10.45 4.65
N GLY A 235 -12.16 -11.72 4.60
CA GLY A 235 -12.55 -12.38 3.36
C GLY A 235 -13.75 -11.68 2.71
N VAL A 236 -13.76 -11.64 1.39
CA VAL A 236 -14.90 -11.21 0.61
C VAL A 236 -15.08 -12.07 -0.63
N SER A 237 -16.31 -12.48 -0.90
CA SER A 237 -16.67 -13.22 -2.11
C SER A 237 -17.58 -12.37 -2.98
N VAL A 238 -17.27 -12.26 -4.27
CA VAL A 238 -18.08 -11.53 -5.25
C VAL A 238 -18.69 -12.52 -6.26
N GLY A 239 -20.01 -12.67 -6.23
CA GLY A 239 -20.78 -13.58 -7.08
C GLY A 239 -21.73 -12.86 -8.03
N GLY A 240 -22.47 -13.65 -8.82
CA GLY A 240 -23.46 -13.17 -9.78
C GLY A 240 -22.91 -12.87 -11.19
N SER A 241 -23.81 -12.50 -12.11
CA SER A 241 -23.50 -12.36 -13.55
C SER A 241 -22.64 -11.15 -13.89
N LEU A 242 -22.52 -10.18 -12.96
CA LEU A 242 -21.70 -8.98 -13.10
C LEU A 242 -20.54 -8.96 -12.09
N ASN A 243 -20.10 -10.13 -11.59
CA ASN A 243 -19.00 -10.19 -10.62
C ASN A 243 -17.71 -9.54 -11.17
N TRP A 244 -17.46 -9.71 -12.48
CA TRP A 244 -16.33 -9.14 -13.19
C TRP A 244 -16.30 -7.62 -13.12
N ALA A 245 -17.43 -6.95 -12.86
CA ALA A 245 -17.54 -5.50 -12.84
C ALA A 245 -17.09 -4.88 -11.51
N LEU A 246 -17.01 -5.67 -10.43
CA LEU A 246 -16.75 -5.17 -9.10
C LEU A 246 -15.42 -5.70 -8.55
N ARG A 247 -14.55 -4.78 -8.15
CA ARG A 247 -13.37 -5.07 -7.33
C ARG A 247 -13.66 -4.64 -5.89
N VAL A 248 -13.62 -5.59 -4.96
CA VAL A 248 -14.08 -5.36 -3.57
C VAL A 248 -12.98 -5.70 -2.57
N GLY A 249 -12.67 -4.75 -1.68
CA GLY A 249 -11.91 -5.01 -0.45
C GLY A 249 -12.83 -4.91 0.76
N ALA A 250 -12.65 -5.80 1.75
CA ALA A 250 -13.46 -5.83 2.98
C ALA A 250 -12.57 -5.78 4.22
N TYR A 251 -13.01 -5.04 5.23
CA TYR A 251 -12.21 -4.78 6.44
C TYR A 251 -13.08 -4.79 7.70
N VAL A 252 -12.47 -5.19 8.81
CA VAL A 252 -13.00 -5.02 10.16
C VAL A 252 -12.02 -4.19 10.99
N THR A 253 -12.52 -3.17 11.67
CA THR A 253 -11.73 -2.30 12.54
C THR A 253 -12.24 -2.44 13.97
N GLY A 254 -11.32 -2.74 14.88
CA GLY A 254 -11.59 -2.71 16.31
C GLY A 254 -11.89 -1.30 16.81
N ARG A 255 -12.40 -1.20 18.04
CA ARG A 255 -12.66 0.06 18.74
C ARG A 255 -11.76 0.15 19.96
N VAL A 256 -11.56 1.36 20.47
CA VAL A 256 -10.76 1.56 21.71
C VAL A 256 -11.40 0.81 22.89
N SER A 257 -12.72 0.89 23.03
CA SER A 257 -13.44 0.06 23.99
C SER A 257 -13.77 -1.30 23.37
N SER A 258 -13.41 -2.38 24.05
CA SER A 258 -13.78 -3.74 23.65
C SER A 258 -15.28 -4.03 23.78
N SER A 259 -16.04 -3.17 24.48
CA SER A 259 -17.50 -3.28 24.56
C SER A 259 -18.22 -2.72 23.33
N ASP A 260 -17.55 -1.87 22.55
CA ASP A 260 -18.15 -1.23 21.40
C ASP A 260 -18.25 -2.19 20.23
N TRP A 261 -19.26 -1.97 19.40
CA TRP A 261 -19.40 -2.72 18.15
C TRP A 261 -18.21 -2.44 17.23
N LEU A 262 -17.71 -3.52 16.63
CA LEU A 262 -16.68 -3.44 15.60
C LEU A 262 -17.22 -2.70 14.39
N ARG A 263 -16.33 -2.00 13.69
CA ARG A 263 -16.65 -1.35 12.44
C ARG A 263 -16.33 -2.31 11.29
N TYR A 264 -17.29 -2.55 10.42
CA TYR A 264 -17.07 -3.26 9.16
C TYR A 264 -17.15 -2.27 8.02
N SER A 265 -16.39 -2.52 6.97
CA SER A 265 -16.36 -1.66 5.80
C SER A 265 -16.00 -2.42 4.55
N ILE A 266 -16.53 -1.94 3.43
CA ILE A 266 -16.15 -2.40 2.10
C ILE A 266 -15.74 -1.21 1.24
N VAL A 267 -14.73 -1.41 0.40
CA VAL A 267 -14.34 -0.50 -0.69
C VAL A 267 -14.67 -1.23 -1.99
N VAL A 268 -15.51 -0.61 -2.81
CA VAL A 268 -16.02 -1.19 -4.05
C VAL A 268 -15.67 -0.28 -5.21
N LEU A 269 -14.80 -0.77 -6.11
CA LEU A 269 -14.63 -0.20 -7.44
C LEU A 269 -15.63 -0.88 -8.38
N ASN A 270 -16.54 -0.10 -8.95
CA ASN A 270 -17.30 -0.51 -10.14
C ASN A 270 -16.62 0.10 -11.36
N TRP A 271 -15.98 -0.75 -12.17
CA TRP A 271 -15.29 -0.35 -13.39
C TRP A 271 -16.05 -0.69 -14.68
N ASN A 272 -17.36 -0.93 -14.60
CA ASN A 272 -18.19 -1.21 -15.77
C ASN A 272 -18.44 0.05 -16.61
N ASP A 273 -17.41 0.49 -17.32
CA ASP A 273 -17.40 1.66 -18.20
C ASP A 273 -17.63 1.31 -19.69
N ASN A 274 -17.90 0.02 -19.98
CA ASN A 274 -18.27 -0.54 -21.28
C ASN A 274 -17.37 -0.07 -22.44
N ALA A 275 -16.06 -0.28 -22.25
CA ALA A 275 -14.97 0.29 -23.06
C ALA A 275 -14.74 -0.33 -24.46
N SER A 276 -15.77 -0.47 -25.29
CA SER A 276 -15.56 -0.89 -26.70
C SER A 276 -15.51 0.26 -27.72
N SER A 277 -15.81 1.51 -27.34
CA SER A 277 -15.41 2.76 -28.05
C SER A 277 -16.15 4.03 -27.58
N SER A 278 -17.19 3.92 -26.75
CA SER A 278 -17.87 5.08 -26.15
C SER A 278 -18.02 4.90 -24.64
N TRP A 279 -17.68 5.94 -23.87
CA TRP A 279 -17.88 5.96 -22.42
C TRP A 279 -19.35 5.73 -22.09
N ASN A 280 -19.67 4.57 -21.53
CA ASN A 280 -21.05 4.16 -21.23
C ASN A 280 -21.14 3.50 -19.85
N PRO A 281 -20.95 4.28 -18.78
CA PRO A 281 -20.86 3.77 -17.42
C PRO A 281 -22.16 3.12 -16.96
N GLN A 282 -22.08 1.86 -16.54
CA GLN A 282 -23.23 1.08 -16.08
C GLN A 282 -23.20 0.91 -14.55
N PRO A 283 -24.24 1.35 -13.83
CA PRO A 283 -24.36 1.03 -12.43
C PRO A 283 -24.60 -0.47 -12.23
N VAL A 284 -24.11 -1.03 -11.13
CA VAL A 284 -24.28 -2.44 -10.78
C VAL A 284 -25.15 -2.55 -9.53
N LYS A 285 -26.34 -3.17 -9.66
CA LYS A 285 -27.20 -3.48 -8.52
C LYS A 285 -26.65 -4.70 -7.78
N THR A 286 -26.48 -4.57 -6.48
CA THR A 286 -25.75 -5.53 -5.65
C THR A 286 -26.46 -5.78 -4.34
N THR A 287 -26.57 -7.05 -3.94
CA THR A 287 -26.94 -7.45 -2.57
C THR A 287 -25.67 -7.72 -1.79
N ILE A 288 -25.49 -7.02 -0.68
CA ILE A 288 -24.41 -7.22 0.28
C ILE A 288 -24.98 -8.10 1.40
N GLU A 289 -24.38 -9.25 1.62
CA GLU A 289 -24.76 -10.18 2.66
C GLU A 289 -23.71 -10.21 3.78
N PHE A 290 -24.16 -10.02 5.01
CA PHE A 290 -23.32 -10.03 6.18
C PHE A 290 -24.07 -10.68 7.33
N ARG A 291 -23.62 -11.87 7.75
CA ARG A 291 -24.17 -12.61 8.90
C ARG A 291 -25.69 -12.83 8.84
N GLY A 292 -26.18 -13.27 7.68
CA GLY A 292 -27.61 -13.52 7.44
C GLY A 292 -28.45 -12.25 7.25
N MET A 293 -27.85 -11.07 7.33
CA MET A 293 -28.47 -9.80 6.97
C MET A 293 -28.13 -9.46 5.52
N GLN A 294 -29.06 -8.81 4.82
CA GLN A 294 -28.88 -8.36 3.45
C GLN A 294 -29.16 -6.85 3.33
N ALA A 295 -28.37 -6.17 2.51
CA ALA A 295 -28.62 -4.80 2.09
C ALA A 295 -28.42 -4.69 0.58
N THR A 296 -29.34 -4.01 -0.11
CA THR A 296 -29.22 -3.77 -1.55
C THR A 296 -28.67 -2.37 -1.80
N TYR A 297 -27.64 -2.26 -2.63
CA TYR A 297 -27.07 -1.00 -3.08
C TYR A 297 -26.79 -1.05 -4.58
N THR A 298 -26.98 0.06 -5.27
CA THR A 298 -26.64 0.19 -6.69
C THR A 298 -25.35 1.00 -6.80
N PHE A 299 -24.24 0.32 -7.07
CA PHE A 299 -22.92 0.97 -7.19
C PHE A 299 -22.83 1.73 -8.51
N PRO A 300 -22.69 3.07 -8.50
CA PRO A 300 -22.35 3.80 -9.72
C PRO A 300 -20.91 3.42 -10.15
N VAL A 301 -20.58 3.64 -11.43
CA VAL A 301 -19.18 3.54 -11.89
C VAL A 301 -18.34 4.54 -11.11
N GLY A 302 -17.23 4.07 -10.56
CA GLY A 302 -16.47 4.81 -9.56
C GLY A 302 -16.07 3.94 -8.38
N VAL A 303 -15.59 4.59 -7.33
CA VAL A 303 -15.20 3.95 -6.08
C VAL A 303 -16.15 4.38 -4.98
N THR A 304 -16.79 3.41 -4.33
CA THR A 304 -17.70 3.63 -3.21
C THR A 304 -17.15 2.94 -1.97
N THR A 305 -17.13 3.66 -0.84
CA THR A 305 -16.80 3.08 0.46
C THR A 305 -18.03 3.08 1.36
N LEU A 306 -18.46 1.91 1.80
CA LEU A 306 -19.55 1.73 2.75
C LEU A 306 -19.00 1.20 4.07
N TRP A 307 -19.64 1.55 5.18
CA TRP A 307 -19.28 1.04 6.50
C TRP A 307 -20.47 1.01 7.44
N TRP A 308 -20.42 0.14 8.43
CA TRP A 308 -21.43 -0.01 9.48
C TRP A 308 -20.80 -0.55 10.77
N PHE A 309 -21.56 -0.52 11.86
CA PHE A 309 -21.16 -1.14 13.13
C PHE A 309 -21.95 -2.43 13.35
N ALA A 310 -21.29 -3.45 13.89
CA ALA A 310 -21.95 -4.68 14.33
C ALA A 310 -21.21 -5.34 15.51
N PRO A 311 -21.90 -6.14 16.34
CA PRO A 311 -21.28 -6.86 17.45
C PRO A 311 -20.11 -7.76 17.02
N ALA A 312 -19.19 -8.06 17.93
CA ALA A 312 -18.14 -9.05 17.72
C ALA A 312 -18.68 -10.49 17.93
N THR A 313 -19.40 -11.04 16.96
CA THR A 313 -20.02 -12.38 17.07
C THR A 313 -19.36 -13.43 16.18
N GLY A 314 -18.93 -14.54 16.80
CA GLY A 314 -18.69 -15.87 16.18
C GLY A 314 -17.59 -16.00 15.12
N SER A 315 -17.30 -17.24 14.70
CA SER A 315 -16.28 -17.60 13.70
C SER A 315 -16.47 -16.93 12.33
N ASN A 316 -17.71 -16.55 11.98
CA ASN A 316 -18.07 -15.84 10.74
C ASN A 316 -17.84 -14.32 10.81
N ALA A 317 -17.03 -13.84 11.76
CA ALA A 317 -16.70 -12.42 11.92
C ALA A 317 -15.76 -11.86 10.85
N ARG A 318 -15.24 -12.71 9.95
CA ARG A 318 -14.17 -12.37 9.01
C ARG A 318 -14.54 -12.60 7.55
N GLU A 319 -15.83 -12.64 7.20
CA GLU A 319 -16.27 -12.82 5.81
C GLU A 319 -17.48 -11.93 5.47
N ILE A 320 -17.49 -11.40 4.25
CA ILE A 320 -18.61 -10.65 3.64
C ILE A 320 -18.90 -11.26 2.27
N ASN A 321 -20.17 -11.50 1.94
CA ASN A 321 -20.56 -11.97 0.61
C ASN A 321 -21.22 -10.83 -0.17
N VAL A 322 -20.88 -10.70 -1.45
CA VAL A 322 -21.38 -9.65 -2.35
C VAL A 322 -21.94 -10.32 -3.60
N GLN A 323 -23.24 -10.18 -3.85
CA GLN A 323 -23.93 -10.77 -5.00
C GLN A 323 -24.38 -9.69 -5.98
N THR A 324 -24.04 -9.84 -7.25
CA THR A 324 -24.35 -8.88 -8.32
C THR A 324 -25.45 -9.38 -9.24
N TYR A 325 -26.30 -8.46 -9.74
CA TYR A 325 -27.42 -8.80 -10.61
C TYR A 325 -27.44 -7.92 -11.85
N SER A 326 -27.74 -8.51 -13.01
CA SER A 326 -28.06 -7.76 -14.23
C SER A 326 -29.36 -6.98 -14.06
N ASN A 327 -29.44 -5.78 -14.65
CA ASN A 327 -30.71 -5.05 -14.76
C ASN A 327 -31.73 -5.94 -15.49
N GLY A 328 -32.73 -6.44 -14.76
CA GLY A 328 -33.85 -7.22 -15.32
C GLY A 328 -34.13 -8.57 -14.66
N THR A 329 -33.27 -9.10 -13.79
CA THR A 329 -33.51 -10.40 -13.13
C THR A 329 -33.39 -10.27 -11.61
N ASN A 330 -34.54 -10.10 -10.95
CA ASN A 330 -34.71 -10.47 -9.54
C ASN A 330 -34.69 -12.00 -9.46
N THR A 331 -33.51 -12.61 -9.43
CA THR A 331 -33.40 -14.00 -8.98
C THR A 331 -33.12 -13.97 -7.48
N THR A 332 -34.19 -14.19 -6.72
CA THR A 332 -34.11 -14.74 -5.36
C THR A 332 -33.17 -15.94 -5.37
N MET A 333 -32.01 -15.82 -4.73
CA MET A 333 -31.27 -17.00 -4.26
C MET A 333 -31.69 -17.26 -2.83
N ALA A 334 -32.21 -18.47 -2.62
CA ALA A 334 -32.38 -19.05 -1.30
C ALA A 334 -31.00 -19.22 -0.66
N ILE A 335 -30.96 -18.95 0.65
CA ILE A 335 -29.81 -19.11 1.55
C ILE A 335 -29.44 -20.59 1.66
#